data_AF-A0AAP2G8N1-F1
#
_entry.id   AF-A0AAP2G8N1-F1
#
_cell.length_a   1.000
_cell.length_b   1.000
_cell.length_c   1.000
_cell.angle_alpha   90.00
_cell.angle_beta   90.00
_cell.angle_gamma   90.00
#
_symmetry.space_group_name_H-M   'P 1'
#
loop_
_entity.id
_entity.type
_entity.pdbx_description
1 polymer ?
#
loop_
_entity_poly.entity_id
_entity_poly.type
_entity_poly.pdbx_seq_one_letter_code
_entity_poly.pdbx_strand_id
1 'polypeptide(L)'
;MLALAAAAMIFATGFFVSGFVADAIYFNDPANQNRPLERWMSPRYVGQSWQLPRPVIVEIMEIDPEAEPATRPKGGPRTVGHVLERTGMTMEELEARVREAQQELRARRGK
;
A
#
# COMPACT_ATOMS: atom_id res chain seq x y z
N MET A 1 47.96 17.37 8.07
CA MET A 1 46.87 17.01 8.99
C MET A 1 45.49 17.36 8.41
N LEU A 2 45.26 18.58 7.91
CA LEU A 2 43.98 19.00 7.30
C LEU A 2 43.54 18.15 6.09
N ALA A 3 44.46 17.81 5.17
CA ALA A 3 44.12 17.01 3.98
C ALA A 3 43.66 15.58 4.31
N LEU A 4 44.23 14.95 5.35
CA LEU A 4 43.84 13.63 5.81
C LEU A 4 42.46 13.66 6.50
N ALA A 5 42.19 14.69 7.29
CA ALA A 5 40.88 14.89 7.91
C ALA A 5 39.78 15.14 6.87
N ALA A 6 40.09 15.93 5.84
CA ALA A 6 39.16 16.17 4.72
C ALA A 6 38.86 14.88 3.94
N ALA A 7 39.89 14.06 3.65
CA ALA A 7 39.70 12.77 2.98
C ALA A 7 38.82 11.82 3.80
N ALA A 8 39.02 11.75 5.12
CA ALA A 8 38.21 10.93 6.01
C ALA A 8 36.74 11.38 6.07
N MET A 9 36.48 12.70 6.09
CA MET A 9 35.11 13.24 6.07
C MET A 9 34.39 12.92 4.75
N ILE A 10 35.08 13.04 3.61
CA ILE A 10 34.50 12.70 2.30
C ILE A 10 34.14 11.21 2.26
N PHE A 11 35.01 10.34 2.77
CA PHE A 11 34.76 8.89 2.81
C PHE A 11 33.57 8.54 3.70
N ALA A 12 33.51 9.11 4.91
CA ALA A 12 32.40 8.90 5.82
C ALA A 12 31.07 9.38 5.21
N THR A 13 31.06 10.59 4.63
CA THR A 13 29.86 11.15 4.00
C THR A 13 29.41 10.29 2.82
N GLY A 14 30.33 9.87 1.95
CA GLY A 14 30.01 8.99 0.81
C GLY A 14 29.42 7.64 1.24
N PHE A 15 29.93 7.06 2.32
CA PHE A 15 29.40 5.81 2.89
C PHE A 15 27.97 5.96 3.42
N PHE A 16 27.67 7.05 4.13
CA PHE A 16 26.32 7.30 4.62
C PHE A 16 25.34 7.68 3.51
N VAL A 17 25.78 8.49 2.54
CA VAL A 17 24.95 8.91 1.41
C VAL A 17 24.61 7.75 0.50
N SER A 18 25.52 6.82 0.24
CA SER A 18 25.26 5.68 -0.65
C SER A 18 24.17 4.75 -0.10
N GLY A 19 24.20 4.44 1.20
CA GLY A 19 23.15 3.67 1.87
C GLY A 19 21.81 4.40 1.83
N PHE A 20 21.79 5.69 2.18
CA PHE A 20 20.57 6.50 2.15
C PHE A 20 19.97 6.62 0.74
N VAL A 21 20.80 6.80 -0.29
CA VAL A 21 20.34 6.87 -1.69
C VAL A 21 19.86 5.51 -2.18
N ALA A 22 20.54 4.41 -1.81
CA ALA A 22 20.09 3.06 -2.13
C ALA A 22 18.74 2.75 -1.47
N ASP A 23 18.56 3.10 -0.21
CA ASP A 23 17.30 2.96 0.51
C ASP A 23 16.22 3.88 -0.10
N ALA A 24 16.55 5.14 -0.38
CA ALA A 24 15.62 6.06 -1.02
C ALA A 24 15.18 5.54 -2.39
N ILE A 25 16.08 4.99 -3.21
CA ILE A 25 15.73 4.38 -4.50
C ILE A 25 14.92 3.10 -4.28
N TYR A 26 15.30 2.24 -3.34
CA TYR A 26 14.61 0.98 -3.03
C TYR A 26 13.17 1.19 -2.52
N PHE A 27 12.95 2.21 -1.69
CA PHE A 27 11.63 2.60 -1.18
C PHE A 27 10.85 3.51 -2.14
N ASN A 28 11.53 4.17 -3.08
CA ASN A 28 10.92 4.96 -4.16
C ASN A 28 10.68 4.13 -5.43
N ASP A 29 11.13 2.87 -5.49
CA ASP A 29 10.81 1.93 -6.55
C ASP A 29 9.31 1.60 -6.51
N PRO A 30 8.53 1.96 -7.56
CA PRO A 30 7.10 1.64 -7.65
C PRO A 30 6.80 0.14 -7.57
N ALA A 31 7.78 -0.73 -7.82
CA ALA A 31 7.63 -2.18 -7.74
C ALA A 31 7.55 -2.73 -6.30
N ASN A 32 8.15 -2.04 -5.32
CA ASN A 32 8.15 -2.48 -3.91
C ASN A 32 6.95 -1.99 -3.10
N GLN A 33 6.20 -1.01 -3.61
CA GLN A 33 5.04 -0.44 -2.92
C GLN A 33 3.72 -1.22 -3.16
N ASN A 34 3.71 -2.15 -4.11
CA ASN A 34 2.51 -2.84 -4.54
C ASN A 34 2.69 -4.35 -4.30
N ARG A 35 2.63 -4.78 -3.04
CA ARG A 35 2.44 -6.21 -2.79
C ARG A 35 1.14 -6.61 -3.49
N PRO A 36 1.14 -7.67 -4.33
CA PRO A 36 -0.06 -8.11 -5.01
C PRO A 36 -1.15 -8.35 -3.95
N LEU A 37 -2.39 -8.00 -4.28
CA LEU A 37 -3.49 -8.29 -3.38
C LEU A 37 -3.55 -9.81 -3.25
N GLU A 38 -3.70 -10.30 -2.03
CA GLU A 38 -3.86 -11.73 -1.80
C GLU A 38 -5.25 -12.00 -1.24
N ARG A 39 -5.84 -13.13 -1.63
CA ARG A 39 -7.21 -13.49 -1.27
C ARG A 39 -7.46 -13.57 0.24
N TRP A 40 -6.43 -13.82 1.04
CA TRP A 40 -6.52 -13.89 2.51
C TRP A 40 -6.52 -12.50 3.17
N MET A 41 -6.11 -11.43 2.47
CA MET A 41 -6.02 -10.09 3.03
C MET A 41 -7.40 -9.57 3.42
N SER A 42 -7.51 -8.90 4.56
CA SER A 42 -8.75 -8.20 4.93
C SER A 42 -8.81 -6.79 4.30
N PRO A 43 -9.99 -6.21 4.04
CA PRO A 43 -10.16 -4.82 3.58
C PRO A 43 -9.39 -3.82 4.44
N ARG A 44 -9.40 -4.03 5.77
CA ARG A 44 -8.61 -3.20 6.69
C ARG A 44 -7.11 -3.33 6.43
N TYR A 45 -6.62 -4.54 6.22
CA TYR A 45 -5.21 -4.78 5.91
C TYR A 45 -4.83 -4.21 4.54
N VAL A 46 -5.68 -4.38 3.53
CA VAL A 46 -5.48 -3.77 2.20
C VAL A 46 -5.41 -2.25 2.32
N GLY A 47 -6.33 -1.62 3.04
CA GLY A 47 -6.29 -0.18 3.30
C GLY A 47 -5.00 0.28 3.98
N GLN A 48 -4.50 -0.50 4.95
CA GLN A 48 -3.23 -0.20 5.62
C GLN A 48 -2.03 -0.35 4.67
N SER A 49 -1.94 -1.44 3.92
CA SER A 49 -0.83 -1.73 2.99
C SER A 49 -0.79 -0.74 1.82
N TRP A 50 -1.95 -0.34 1.30
CA TRP A 50 -2.09 0.58 0.17
C TRP A 50 -2.30 2.03 0.60
N GLN A 51 -2.29 2.31 1.91
CA GLN A 51 -2.45 3.66 2.50
C GLN A 51 -3.77 4.34 2.06
N LEU A 52 -4.81 3.53 1.87
CA LEU A 52 -6.15 3.99 1.50
C LEU A 52 -7.02 4.17 2.75
N PRO A 53 -7.73 5.30 2.88
CA PRO A 53 -8.62 5.53 4.01
C PRO A 53 -9.83 4.60 3.95
N ARG A 54 -10.41 4.32 5.12
CA ARG A 54 -11.55 3.38 5.24
C ARG A 54 -12.72 3.66 4.28
N PRO A 55 -13.17 4.91 4.05
CA PRO A 55 -14.28 5.18 3.13
C PRO A 55 -14.01 4.69 1.71
N VAL A 56 -12.78 4.90 1.21
CA VAL A 56 -12.36 4.48 -0.13
C VAL A 56 -12.33 2.96 -0.25
N ILE A 57 -11.85 2.26 0.78
CA ILE A 57 -11.86 0.79 0.79
C ILE A 57 -13.30 0.23 0.80
N VAL A 58 -14.19 0.85 1.57
CA VAL A 58 -15.61 0.46 1.63
C VAL A 58 -16.26 0.59 0.25
N GLU A 59 -15.97 1.68 -0.46
CA GLU A 59 -16.45 1.92 -1.82
C GLU A 59 -15.87 0.93 -2.84
N ILE A 60 -14.53 0.82 -2.93
CA ILE A 60 -13.83 -0.04 -3.91
C ILE A 60 -14.27 -1.50 -3.77
N MET A 61 -14.38 -1.97 -2.52
CA MET A 61 -14.76 -3.35 -2.22
C MET A 61 -16.27 -3.53 -2.11
N GLU A 62 -17.08 -2.52 -2.45
CA GLU A 62 -18.55 -2.54 -2.43
C GLU A 62 -19.11 -3.07 -1.11
N ILE A 63 -18.50 -2.67 0.00
CA ILE A 63 -18.87 -3.11 1.34
C ILE A 63 -20.07 -2.30 1.78
N ASP A 64 -21.21 -2.96 1.92
CA ASP A 64 -22.36 -2.35 2.59
C ASP A 64 -22.02 -2.07 4.08
N PRO A 65 -21.99 -0.78 4.51
CA PRO A 65 -21.71 -0.40 5.89
C PRO A 65 -22.93 -0.60 6.81
N GLU A 66 -24.14 -0.69 6.26
CA GLU A 66 -25.41 -0.86 6.98
C GLU A 66 -25.83 -2.34 7.09
N ALA A 67 -25.21 -3.23 6.31
CA ALA A 67 -25.40 -4.67 6.43
C ALA A 67 -25.27 -5.11 7.90
N GLU A 68 -26.39 -5.57 8.47
CA GLU A 68 -26.51 -5.88 9.88
C GLU A 68 -25.44 -6.89 10.35
N PRO A 69 -25.05 -6.86 11.64
CA PRO A 69 -24.15 -7.87 12.23
C PRO A 69 -24.63 -9.31 11.99
N ALA A 70 -25.93 -9.53 11.80
CA ALA A 70 -26.54 -10.84 11.53
C ALA A 70 -26.24 -11.39 10.13
N THR A 71 -26.07 -10.53 9.12
CA THR A 71 -25.61 -10.89 7.76
C THR A 71 -24.09 -10.91 7.61
N ARG A 72 -23.36 -10.51 8.66
CA ARG A 72 -21.91 -10.69 8.72
C ARG A 72 -21.63 -12.20 8.80
N PRO A 73 -20.72 -12.76 7.99
CA PRO A 73 -20.25 -14.12 8.21
C PRO A 73 -19.82 -14.26 9.67
N LYS A 74 -20.50 -15.16 10.42
CA LYS A 74 -20.20 -15.39 11.84
C LYS A 74 -18.76 -15.91 11.93
N GLY A 75 -17.80 -15.04 12.26
CA GLY A 75 -16.46 -15.45 12.68
C GLY A 75 -15.26 -15.04 11.81
N GLY A 76 -15.34 -14.06 10.90
CA GLY A 76 -14.12 -13.61 10.22
C GLY A 76 -14.17 -12.25 9.54
N PRO A 77 -13.01 -11.59 9.32
CA PRO A 77 -12.92 -10.44 8.42
C PRO A 77 -13.47 -10.83 7.04
N ARG A 78 -14.23 -9.93 6.37
CA ARG A 78 -14.39 -10.06 4.91
C ARG A 78 -12.96 -10.15 4.36
N THR A 79 -12.60 -11.18 3.63
CA THR A 79 -11.29 -11.23 2.97
C THR A 79 -11.44 -10.72 1.55
N VAL A 80 -10.34 -10.42 0.87
CA VAL A 80 -10.34 -10.13 -0.56
C VAL A 80 -11.04 -11.25 -1.32
N GLY A 81 -10.79 -12.52 -0.99
CA GLY A 81 -11.48 -13.67 -1.60
C GLY A 81 -13.00 -13.58 -1.48
N HIS A 82 -13.53 -13.28 -0.30
CA HIS A 82 -14.97 -13.09 -0.11
C HIS A 82 -15.51 -11.85 -0.86
N VAL A 83 -14.70 -10.80 -1.01
CA VAL A 83 -15.08 -9.65 -1.84
C VAL A 83 -15.26 -10.11 -3.28
N LEU A 84 -14.29 -10.81 -3.86
CA LEU A 84 -14.34 -11.31 -5.23
C LEU A 84 -15.52 -12.26 -5.47
N GLU A 85 -15.75 -13.21 -4.56
CA GLU A 85 -16.86 -14.16 -4.66
C GLU A 85 -18.22 -13.46 -4.67
N ARG A 86 -18.35 -12.39 -3.85
CA ARG A 86 -19.60 -11.65 -3.74
C ARG A 86 -19.83 -10.67 -4.89
N THR A 87 -18.79 -9.99 -5.35
CA THR A 87 -18.89 -8.97 -6.39
C THR A 87 -18.75 -9.55 -7.80
N GLY A 88 -18.23 -10.77 -7.93
CA GLY A 88 -17.90 -11.39 -9.21
C GLY A 88 -16.63 -10.84 -9.86
N MET A 89 -15.88 -9.98 -9.15
CA MET A 89 -14.64 -9.38 -9.67
C MET A 89 -13.51 -10.41 -9.77
N THR A 90 -12.59 -10.19 -10.71
CA THR A 90 -11.30 -10.88 -10.72
C THR A 90 -10.30 -10.22 -9.75
N MET A 91 -9.21 -10.93 -9.45
CA MET A 91 -8.11 -10.36 -8.65
C MET A 91 -7.54 -9.11 -9.35
N GLU A 92 -7.35 -9.19 -10.66
CA GLU A 92 -6.77 -8.14 -11.50
C GLU A 92 -7.65 -6.89 -11.51
N GLU A 93 -8.97 -7.05 -11.59
CA GLU A 93 -9.93 -5.94 -11.54
C GLU A 93 -9.89 -5.23 -10.19
N LEU A 94 -9.88 -5.98 -9.09
CA LEU A 94 -9.80 -5.39 -7.76
C LEU A 94 -8.45 -4.70 -7.52
N GLU A 95 -7.35 -5.30 -7.98
CA GLU A 95 -6.03 -4.67 -7.94
C GLU A 95 -5.97 -3.37 -8.72
N ALA A 96 -6.56 -3.34 -9.92
CA ALA A 96 -6.64 -2.15 -10.75
C ALA A 96 -7.41 -1.02 -10.04
N ARG A 97 -8.57 -1.32 -9.45
CA ARG A 97 -9.37 -0.33 -8.69
C ARG A 97 -8.61 0.21 -7.48
N VAL A 98 -7.95 -0.66 -6.71
CA VAL A 98 -7.14 -0.25 -5.55
C VAL A 98 -5.98 0.66 -5.96
N ARG A 99 -5.30 0.32 -7.07
CA ARG A 99 -4.20 1.12 -7.62
C ARG A 99 -4.67 2.49 -8.10
N GLU A 100 -5.76 2.53 -8.86
CA GLU A 100 -6.34 3.77 -9.38
C GLU A 100 -6.72 4.72 -8.24
N ALA A 101 -7.42 4.22 -7.23
CA ALA A 101 -7.81 5.02 -6.07
C ALA A 101 -6.60 5.55 -5.28
N GLN A 102 -5.52 4.78 -5.19
CA GLN A 102 -4.28 5.23 -4.54
C GLN A 102 -3.63 6.36 -5.34
N GLN A 103 -3.55 6.22 -6.66
CA GLN A 103 -3.00 7.25 -7.55
C GLN A 103 -3.82 8.54 -7.47
N GLU A 104 -5.14 8.44 -7.51
CA GLU A 104 -6.03 9.59 -7.37
C GLU A 104 -5.86 10.29 -6.01
N LEU A 105 -5.81 9.52 -4.92
CA LEU A 105 -5.61 10.09 -3.58
C LEU A 105 -4.26 10.81 -3.47
N ARG A 106 -3.19 10.24 -4.05
CA ARG A 106 -1.86 10.88 -4.09
C ARG A 106 -1.88 12.15 -4.93
N ALA A 107 -2.53 12.15 -6.09
CA ALA A 107 -2.66 13.32 -6.95
C ALA A 107 -3.44 14.46 -6.26
N ARG A 108 -4.49 14.14 -5.50
CA ARG A 108 -5.26 15.12 -4.71
C ARG A 108 -4.46 15.72 -3.54
N ARG A 109 -3.52 14.96 -2.95
CA ARG A 109 -2.67 15.41 -1.83
C ARG A 109 -1.44 16.21 -2.24
N GLY A 110 -0.96 16.03 -3.48
CA GLY A 110 0.20 16.74 -4.02
C GLY A 110 -0.12 18.11 -4.64
N LYS A 111 -1.39 18.54 -4.60
CA LYS A 111 -1.88 19.84 -5.08
C LYS A 111 -2.27 20.70 -3.90
#